data_AF-A0A178IEH8-F1
#
_entry.id   AF-A0A178IEH8-F1
#
_cell.length_a   1.000
_cell.length_b   1.000
_cell.length_c   1.000
_cell.angle_alpha   90.00
_cell.angle_beta   90.00
_cell.angle_gamma   90.00
#
_symmetry.space_group_name_H-M   'P 1'
#
loop_
_entity.id
_entity.type
_entity.pdbx_description
1 polymer ?
#
loop_
_entity_poly.entity_id
_entity_poly.type
_entity_poly.pdbx_seq_one_letter_code
_entity_poly.pdbx_strand_id
1 'polypeptide(L)'
;MSSPREALAWGRNGHDAVAAIAEWNLTPKAKATVESYLGGHSIVYYSSWMDNYRHTPEYKHSSQWHTAPVDDRFYHTAAVAREGGDAMTALDDILTILRDYKRHPDDIVSLNIKYLVHLLGDMHCPVHVKYTTIKTNFSVYINGKKSTYHSVWDGDAVATHKWGYLEWVHQMNRLDKDQIAKVTAGTHRDWFHENALDSRVIYEWARPDMKLDGNDYKDFINKAAPLAESQIQKAGYRLARILNDCFGQ
;
A
#
# COMPACT_ATOMS: atom_id res chain seq x y z
N MET A 1 12.82 -28.73 -1.39
CA MET A 1 12.40 -27.72 -0.40
C MET A 1 11.65 -26.64 -1.17
N SER A 2 10.38 -26.37 -0.85
CA SER A 2 9.68 -25.25 -1.48
C SER A 2 10.14 -23.95 -0.85
N SER A 3 10.71 -23.03 -1.64
CA SER A 3 10.85 -21.64 -1.20
C SER A 3 9.49 -21.15 -0.68
N PRO A 4 9.45 -20.34 0.39
CA PRO A 4 8.32 -19.46 0.58
C PRO A 4 8.08 -18.74 -0.75
N ARG A 5 6.84 -18.69 -1.21
CA ARG A 5 6.47 -17.59 -2.10
C ARG A 5 6.49 -16.39 -1.16
N GLU A 6 7.48 -15.51 -1.33
CA GLU A 6 7.41 -14.18 -0.77
C GLU A 6 6.07 -13.58 -1.23
N ALA A 7 5.39 -12.89 -0.32
CA ALA A 7 4.11 -12.28 -0.63
C ALA A 7 4.37 -11.14 -1.63
N LEU A 8 3.78 -11.22 -2.82
CA LEU A 8 4.27 -10.55 -4.03
C LEU A 8 3.25 -9.69 -4.79
N ALA A 9 2.01 -9.54 -4.30
CA ALA A 9 0.97 -8.70 -4.94
C ALA A 9 -0.26 -8.44 -4.02
N TRP A 10 -0.39 -7.44 -3.14
CA TRP A 10 0.16 -6.08 -3.00
C TRP A 10 1.65 -5.82 -3.13
N GLY A 11 2.52 -6.77 -2.78
CA GLY A 11 3.94 -6.74 -3.17
C GLY A 11 4.12 -6.48 -4.67
N ARG A 12 5.35 -6.28 -5.15
CA ARG A 12 5.70 -5.82 -6.52
C ARG A 12 4.57 -5.34 -7.46
N ASN A 13 3.75 -6.22 -8.04
CA ASN A 13 2.66 -5.83 -8.95
C ASN A 13 1.69 -4.79 -8.36
N GLY A 14 1.36 -4.87 -7.08
CA GLY A 14 0.46 -3.92 -6.41
C GLY A 14 1.10 -2.55 -6.24
N HIS A 15 2.31 -2.50 -5.68
CA HIS A 15 3.09 -1.24 -5.60
C HIS A 15 3.41 -0.65 -6.98
N ASP A 16 3.75 -1.48 -7.98
CA ASP A 16 3.98 -1.03 -9.36
C ASP A 16 2.70 -0.40 -9.94
N ALA A 17 1.52 -0.97 -9.69
CA ALA A 17 0.23 -0.41 -10.10
C ALA A 17 -0.09 0.92 -9.39
N VAL A 18 0.06 0.99 -8.07
CA VAL A 18 -0.14 2.22 -7.28
C VAL A 18 0.80 3.33 -7.75
N ALA A 19 2.10 3.03 -7.90
CA ALA A 19 3.10 3.98 -8.36
C ALA A 19 2.85 4.44 -9.81
N ALA A 20 2.40 3.55 -10.70
CA ALA A 20 2.14 3.90 -12.10
C ALA A 20 0.87 4.76 -12.24
N ILE A 21 -0.21 4.45 -11.51
CA ILE A 21 -1.41 5.30 -11.43
C ILE A 21 -1.03 6.66 -10.85
N ALA A 22 -0.18 6.69 -9.82
CA ALA A 22 0.30 7.93 -9.23
C ALA A 22 1.11 8.77 -10.24
N GLU A 23 2.09 8.17 -10.92
CA GLU A 23 2.95 8.86 -11.88
C GLU A 23 2.16 9.48 -13.03
N TRP A 24 1.13 8.78 -13.53
CA TRP A 24 0.26 9.26 -14.59
C TRP A 24 -0.58 10.49 -14.18
N ASN A 25 -0.74 10.72 -12.88
CA ASN A 25 -1.47 11.84 -12.30
C ASN A 25 -0.55 12.91 -11.67
N LEU A 26 0.77 12.82 -11.87
CA LEU A 26 1.70 13.89 -11.48
C LEU A 26 1.62 15.08 -12.44
N THR A 27 1.72 16.27 -11.87
CA THR A 27 2.05 17.48 -12.62
C THR A 27 3.44 17.34 -13.24
N PRO A 28 3.72 17.95 -14.41
CA PRO A 28 5.05 17.88 -15.03
C PRO A 28 6.19 18.34 -14.10
N LYS A 29 5.91 19.34 -13.24
CA LYS A 29 6.86 19.86 -12.26
C LYS A 29 7.11 18.89 -11.10
N ALA A 30 6.07 18.28 -10.54
CA ALA A 30 6.23 17.27 -9.50
C ALA A 30 6.99 16.06 -10.04
N LYS A 31 6.64 15.57 -11.25
CA LYS A 31 7.34 14.46 -11.90
C LYS A 31 8.84 14.75 -12.09
N ALA A 32 9.20 15.85 -12.74
CA ALA A 32 10.59 16.22 -12.97
C ALA A 32 11.39 16.40 -11.66
N THR A 33 10.76 16.98 -10.63
CA THR A 33 11.40 17.17 -9.32
C THR A 33 11.64 15.82 -8.63
N VAL A 34 10.63 14.95 -8.55
CA VAL A 34 10.73 13.62 -7.96
C VAL A 34 11.77 12.76 -8.70
N GLU A 35 11.74 12.75 -10.03
CA GLU A 35 12.72 12.00 -10.85
C GLU A 35 14.16 12.50 -10.62
N SER A 36 14.38 13.80 -10.40
CA SER A 36 15.72 14.31 -10.08
C SER A 36 16.30 13.74 -8.77
N TYR A 37 15.47 13.58 -7.72
CA TYR A 37 15.87 12.91 -6.48
C TYR A 37 15.99 11.38 -6.60
N LEU A 38 15.46 10.80 -7.68
CA LEU A 38 15.49 9.38 -7.99
C LEU A 38 16.48 9.01 -9.12
N GLY A 39 17.43 9.91 -9.43
CA GLY A 39 18.46 9.65 -10.44
C GLY A 39 17.93 9.54 -11.88
N GLY A 40 16.79 10.16 -12.18
CA GLY A 40 16.09 10.07 -13.46
C GLY A 40 15.18 8.85 -13.62
N HIS A 41 15.00 8.05 -12.56
CA HIS A 41 14.07 6.91 -12.58
C HIS A 41 12.66 7.29 -12.14
N SER A 42 11.68 6.68 -12.81
CA SER A 42 10.26 6.62 -12.42
C SER A 42 10.07 6.16 -10.97
N ILE A 43 9.01 6.65 -10.30
CA ILE A 43 8.62 6.14 -8.97
C ILE A 43 8.24 4.65 -8.99
N VAL A 44 7.81 4.12 -10.13
CA VAL A 44 7.51 2.69 -10.32
C VAL A 44 8.77 1.85 -10.11
N TYR A 45 9.94 2.34 -10.53
CA TYR A 45 11.21 1.61 -10.37
C TYR A 45 11.56 1.35 -8.89
N TYR A 46 11.16 2.25 -7.99
CA TYR A 46 11.42 2.15 -6.55
C TYR A 46 10.21 1.69 -5.73
N SER A 47 9.09 1.32 -6.37
CA SER A 47 7.81 0.94 -5.73
C SER A 47 7.98 -0.11 -4.61
N SER A 48 8.89 -1.06 -4.83
CA SER A 48 9.17 -2.23 -4.00
C SER A 48 10.53 -2.12 -3.29
N TRP A 49 11.16 -0.95 -3.31
CA TRP A 49 12.51 -0.76 -2.76
C TRP A 49 12.53 -1.07 -1.25
N MET A 50 11.52 -0.61 -0.51
CA MET A 50 11.46 -0.79 0.94
C MET A 50 11.39 -2.28 1.34
N ASP A 51 10.58 -3.09 0.66
CA ASP A 51 10.54 -4.55 0.85
C ASP A 51 11.88 -5.23 0.60
N ASN A 52 12.59 -4.84 -0.46
CA ASN A 52 13.90 -5.41 -0.79
C ASN A 52 14.97 -5.04 0.25
N TYR A 53 14.86 -3.86 0.88
CA TYR A 53 15.92 -3.29 1.72
C TYR A 53 15.67 -3.39 3.23
N ARG A 54 14.43 -3.53 3.71
CA ARG A 54 14.05 -3.68 5.15
C ARG A 54 14.77 -4.81 5.91
N HIS A 55 15.41 -5.73 5.20
CA HIS A 55 16.18 -6.84 5.76
C HIS A 55 17.68 -6.53 5.96
N THR A 56 18.21 -5.45 5.37
CA THR A 56 19.61 -5.04 5.58
C THR A 56 19.79 -4.40 6.95
N PRO A 57 21.01 -4.40 7.53
CA PRO A 57 21.26 -3.78 8.84
C PRO A 57 20.87 -2.30 8.91
N GLU A 58 21.07 -1.56 7.82
CA GLU A 58 20.79 -0.12 7.71
C GLU A 58 19.29 0.19 7.80
N TYR A 59 18.46 -0.52 7.04
CA TYR A 59 17.02 -0.27 6.95
C TYR A 59 16.17 -1.23 7.81
N LYS A 60 16.80 -2.05 8.67
CA LYS A 60 16.09 -2.97 9.58
C LYS A 60 15.03 -2.29 10.43
N HIS A 61 15.22 -1.02 10.76
CA HIS A 61 14.26 -0.20 11.51
C HIS A 61 12.90 -0.07 10.81
N SER A 62 12.86 -0.03 9.48
CA SER A 62 11.61 0.14 8.71
C SER A 62 10.78 -1.15 8.60
N SER A 63 11.31 -2.31 9.03
CA SER A 63 10.63 -3.61 8.97
C SER A 63 9.23 -3.63 9.62
N GLN A 64 8.96 -2.78 10.62
CA GLN A 64 7.67 -2.69 11.30
C GLN A 64 6.67 -1.72 10.63
N TRP A 65 7.15 -0.84 9.74
CA TRP A 65 6.37 0.25 9.17
C TRP A 65 5.38 -0.19 8.08
N HIS A 66 5.38 -1.45 7.66
CA HIS A 66 4.47 -1.93 6.60
C HIS A 66 3.03 -2.15 7.06
N THR A 67 2.73 -2.04 8.36
CA THR A 67 1.37 -2.26 8.87
C THR A 67 1.12 -1.34 10.06
N ALA A 68 -0.10 -0.85 10.24
CA ALA A 68 -0.46 0.01 11.36
C ALA A 68 -1.74 -0.47 12.07
N PRO A 69 -1.84 -0.27 13.39
CA PRO A 69 -3.01 -0.68 14.18
C PRO A 69 -4.13 0.37 14.18
N VAL A 70 -5.34 -0.06 14.54
CA VAL A 70 -6.49 0.83 14.75
C VAL A 70 -7.24 0.50 16.05
N ASP A 71 -7.85 1.53 16.65
CA ASP A 71 -8.77 1.38 17.79
C ASP A 71 -10.10 0.73 17.36
N ASP A 72 -11.01 0.56 18.33
CA ASP A 72 -12.35 -0.02 18.13
C ASP A 72 -13.25 0.84 17.23
N ARG A 73 -12.92 2.11 17.02
CA ARG A 73 -13.57 3.07 16.12
C ARG A 73 -12.80 3.25 14.81
N PHE A 74 -11.85 2.35 14.51
CA PHE A 74 -11.07 2.31 13.29
C PHE A 74 -10.10 3.48 13.09
N TYR A 75 -9.68 4.18 14.15
CA TYR A 75 -8.68 5.25 14.08
C TYR A 75 -7.30 4.77 14.51
N HIS A 76 -6.26 5.20 13.77
CA HIS A 76 -4.88 5.14 14.26
C HIS A 76 -4.63 6.27 15.27
N THR A 77 -4.49 5.92 16.55
CA THR A 77 -4.26 6.86 17.66
C THR A 77 -2.96 6.54 18.39
N ALA A 78 -2.43 7.52 19.15
CA ALA A 78 -1.23 7.31 19.97
C ALA A 78 -1.36 6.18 21.01
N ALA A 79 -2.59 5.80 21.38
CA ALA A 79 -2.85 4.70 22.31
C ALA A 79 -2.74 3.29 21.67
N VAL A 80 -2.83 3.20 20.34
CA VAL A 80 -2.66 1.93 19.61
C VAL A 80 -1.34 1.85 18.84
N ALA A 81 -0.71 2.99 18.54
CA ALA A 81 0.57 3.09 17.82
C ALA A 81 1.66 2.19 18.44
N ARG A 82 2.50 1.59 17.59
CA ARG A 82 3.54 0.66 18.08
C ARG A 82 4.74 1.38 18.69
N GLU A 83 5.23 0.83 19.80
CA GLU A 83 6.56 1.15 20.31
C GLU A 83 7.61 0.78 19.24
N GLY A 84 8.46 1.75 18.85
CA GLY A 84 9.39 1.62 17.72
C GLY A 84 8.82 2.02 16.34
N GLY A 85 7.54 2.39 16.27
CA GLY A 85 6.89 2.95 15.08
C GLY A 85 6.17 1.95 14.17
N ASP A 86 5.23 2.48 13.39
CA ASP A 86 4.42 1.77 12.41
C ASP A 86 4.20 2.63 11.15
N ALA A 87 3.37 2.14 10.22
CA ALA A 87 3.11 2.81 8.94
C ALA A 87 2.67 4.27 9.09
N MET A 88 1.81 4.56 10.07
CA MET A 88 1.19 5.86 10.20
C MET A 88 2.10 6.86 10.92
N THR A 89 2.89 6.40 11.91
CA THR A 89 3.93 7.25 12.50
C THR A 89 5.04 7.56 11.49
N ALA A 90 5.48 6.56 10.71
CA ALA A 90 6.48 6.77 9.67
C ALA A 90 5.99 7.73 8.59
N LEU A 91 4.72 7.60 8.15
CA LEU A 91 4.12 8.53 7.18
C LEU A 91 4.03 9.97 7.71
N ASP A 92 3.73 10.20 9.00
CA ASP A 92 3.75 11.55 9.58
C ASP A 92 5.16 12.19 9.48
N ASP A 93 6.21 11.44 9.80
CA ASP A 93 7.60 11.91 9.74
C ASP A 93 8.06 12.15 8.28
N ILE A 94 7.78 11.21 7.39
CA ILE A 94 8.07 11.30 5.94
C ILE A 94 7.38 12.54 5.34
N LEU A 95 6.10 12.75 5.64
CA LEU A 95 5.36 13.91 5.14
C LEU A 95 5.87 15.24 5.73
N THR A 96 6.44 15.22 6.93
CA THR A 96 7.09 16.39 7.52
C THR A 96 8.36 16.75 6.75
N ILE A 97 9.21 15.76 6.47
CA ILE A 97 10.45 15.93 5.68
C ILE A 97 10.14 16.38 4.24
N LEU A 98 9.20 15.73 3.55
CA LEU A 98 8.93 15.99 2.14
C LEU A 98 8.20 17.32 1.88
N ARG A 99 7.47 17.86 2.86
CA ARG A 99 6.87 19.21 2.76
C ARG A 99 7.91 20.33 2.83
N ASP A 100 9.06 20.08 3.44
CA ASP A 100 10.17 21.04 3.57
C ASP A 100 11.45 20.54 2.87
N TYR A 101 11.28 19.71 1.82
CA TYR A 101 12.35 18.92 1.19
C TYR A 101 13.59 19.75 0.79
N LYS A 102 13.41 21.02 0.43
CA LYS A 102 14.47 21.97 0.07
C LYS A 102 15.43 22.32 1.21
N ARG A 103 15.09 21.98 2.46
CA ARG A 103 15.96 22.14 3.65
C ARG A 103 16.67 20.85 4.06
N HIS A 104 16.40 19.73 3.39
CA HIS A 104 16.99 18.44 3.66
C HIS A 104 18.02 18.04 2.60
N PRO A 105 19.04 17.24 2.95
CA PRO A 105 19.95 16.65 1.97
C PRO A 105 19.24 15.77 0.93
N ASP A 106 19.75 15.75 -0.31
CA ASP A 106 19.13 15.06 -1.44
C ASP A 106 18.94 13.55 -1.22
N ASP A 107 19.84 12.90 -0.48
CA ASP A 107 19.75 11.49 -0.11
C ASP A 107 18.61 11.22 0.89
N ILE A 108 18.43 12.12 1.86
CA ILE A 108 17.29 12.08 2.80
C ILE A 108 15.97 12.28 2.05
N VAL A 109 15.90 13.23 1.10
CA VAL A 109 14.71 13.42 0.26
C VAL A 109 14.45 12.19 -0.61
N SER A 110 15.47 11.66 -1.27
CA SER A 110 15.40 10.44 -2.10
C SER A 110 14.88 9.24 -1.31
N LEU A 111 15.38 9.03 -0.10
CA LEU A 111 14.95 7.94 0.79
C LEU A 111 13.48 8.11 1.22
N ASN A 112 13.08 9.32 1.61
CA ASN A 112 11.71 9.60 2.04
C ASN A 112 10.70 9.51 0.88
N ILE A 113 11.08 9.85 -0.36
CA ILE A 113 10.25 9.57 -1.55
C ILE A 113 10.02 8.06 -1.72
N LYS A 114 11.06 7.23 -1.58
CA LYS A 114 10.96 5.76 -1.71
C LYS A 114 10.06 5.17 -0.61
N TYR A 115 10.20 5.63 0.62
CA TYR A 115 9.31 5.24 1.71
C TYR A 115 7.86 5.70 1.46
N LEU A 116 7.64 6.94 1.02
CA LEU A 116 6.30 7.45 0.73
C LEU A 116 5.60 6.59 -0.33
N VAL A 117 6.26 6.33 -1.47
CA VAL A 117 5.70 5.55 -2.59
C VAL A 117 5.27 4.15 -2.14
N HIS A 118 6.07 3.51 -1.29
CA HIS A 118 5.78 2.18 -0.77
C HIS A 118 4.65 2.21 0.28
N LEU A 119 4.79 3.04 1.32
CA LEU A 119 3.87 3.08 2.47
C LEU A 119 2.48 3.62 2.12
N LEU A 120 2.33 4.46 1.08
CA LEU A 120 1.00 4.83 0.57
C LEU A 120 0.28 3.65 -0.07
N GLY A 121 1.01 2.67 -0.61
CA GLY A 121 0.44 1.38 -1.01
C GLY A 121 0.01 0.58 0.22
N ASP A 122 0.95 0.31 1.14
CA ASP A 122 0.70 -0.50 2.35
C ASP A 122 -0.49 -0.01 3.17
N MET A 123 -0.62 1.31 3.41
CA MET A 123 -1.73 1.86 4.18
C MET A 123 -3.12 1.66 3.51
N HIS A 124 -3.16 1.31 2.22
CA HIS A 124 -4.39 0.95 1.51
C HIS A 124 -4.60 -0.57 1.41
N CYS A 125 -3.60 -1.40 1.74
CA CYS A 125 -3.77 -2.85 1.75
C CYS A 125 -4.74 -3.30 2.87
N PRO A 126 -5.79 -4.09 2.54
CA PRO A 126 -6.78 -4.56 3.52
C PRO A 126 -6.20 -5.32 4.72
N VAL A 127 -5.15 -6.12 4.52
CA VAL A 127 -4.52 -6.94 5.57
C VAL A 127 -3.38 -6.23 6.31
N HIS A 128 -3.03 -5.00 5.91
CA HIS A 128 -2.02 -4.18 6.58
C HIS A 128 -2.61 -3.36 7.74
N VAL A 129 -3.94 -3.17 7.75
CA VAL A 129 -4.68 -2.66 8.92
C VAL A 129 -4.72 -3.73 10.02
N LYS A 130 -4.25 -3.40 11.23
CA LYS A 130 -4.25 -4.31 12.39
C LYS A 130 -5.30 -3.90 13.43
N TYR A 131 -6.50 -4.44 13.26
CA TYR A 131 -7.62 -4.26 14.20
C TYR A 131 -7.28 -4.85 15.58
N THR A 132 -7.31 -4.03 16.62
CA THR A 132 -6.98 -4.43 18.00
C THR A 132 -7.99 -5.41 18.62
N THR A 133 -9.20 -5.50 18.07
CA THR A 133 -10.31 -6.30 18.60
C THR A 133 -10.44 -7.71 18.00
N ILE A 134 -9.65 -8.06 16.97
CA ILE A 134 -9.72 -9.38 16.30
C ILE A 134 -8.36 -9.95 15.93
N LYS A 135 -8.31 -11.27 15.73
CA LYS A 135 -7.11 -11.96 15.22
C LYS A 135 -6.95 -11.73 13.71
N THR A 136 -6.11 -10.78 13.34
CA THR A 136 -5.78 -10.44 11.94
C THR A 136 -4.75 -11.39 11.29
N ASN A 137 -3.92 -12.04 12.11
CA ASN A 137 -2.82 -12.90 11.65
C ASN A 137 -3.20 -14.39 11.82
N PHE A 138 -3.51 -15.06 10.71
CA PHE A 138 -3.79 -16.50 10.67
C PHE A 138 -3.43 -17.10 9.30
N SER A 139 -3.55 -18.42 9.18
CA SER A 139 -3.38 -19.16 7.93
C SER A 139 -4.71 -19.67 7.39
N VAL A 140 -4.75 -19.90 6.08
CA VAL A 140 -5.81 -20.61 5.36
C VAL A 140 -5.17 -21.71 4.51
N TYR A 141 -5.97 -22.64 3.99
CA TYR A 141 -5.53 -23.65 3.04
C TYR A 141 -6.12 -23.33 1.66
N ILE A 142 -5.26 -23.07 0.67
CA ILE A 142 -5.63 -22.80 -0.71
C ILE A 142 -5.33 -24.05 -1.54
N ASN A 143 -6.36 -24.73 -2.05
CA ASN A 143 -6.22 -26.00 -2.78
C ASN A 143 -5.32 -27.01 -2.04
N GLY A 144 -5.63 -27.23 -0.75
CA GLY A 144 -4.85 -28.08 0.17
C GLY A 144 -3.49 -27.53 0.63
N LYS A 145 -2.97 -26.43 0.07
CA LYS A 145 -1.69 -25.82 0.48
C LYS A 145 -1.90 -24.74 1.54
N LYS A 146 -1.20 -24.84 2.68
CA LYS A 146 -1.21 -23.79 3.71
C LYS A 146 -0.59 -22.48 3.19
N SER A 147 -1.28 -21.37 3.37
CA SER A 147 -0.82 -20.00 3.10
C SER A 147 -1.15 -19.10 4.29
N THR A 148 -0.43 -17.99 4.47
CA THR A 148 -0.89 -16.96 5.42
C THR A 148 -2.03 -16.17 4.78
N TYR A 149 -3.03 -15.75 5.56
CA TYR A 149 -4.14 -14.96 5.03
C TYR A 149 -3.65 -13.62 4.43
N HIS A 150 -2.63 -13.04 5.06
CA HIS A 150 -1.90 -11.88 4.56
C HIS A 150 -1.31 -12.15 3.17
N SER A 151 -0.61 -13.27 2.94
CA SER A 151 -0.04 -13.65 1.64
C SER A 151 -1.07 -13.97 0.53
N VAL A 152 -2.35 -14.18 0.87
CA VAL A 152 -3.43 -14.33 -0.12
C VAL A 152 -3.90 -12.96 -0.62
N TRP A 153 -4.01 -11.98 0.27
CA TRP A 153 -4.28 -10.59 -0.11
C TRP A 153 -3.06 -9.91 -0.74
N ASP A 154 -1.87 -10.24 -0.23
CA ASP A 154 -0.57 -9.87 -0.76
C ASP A 154 -0.07 -10.88 -1.81
N GLY A 155 -0.98 -11.53 -2.55
CA GLY A 155 -0.61 -12.26 -3.76
C GLY A 155 -1.80 -12.50 -4.69
N ASP A 156 -2.70 -13.38 -4.27
CA ASP A 156 -3.75 -13.91 -5.12
C ASP A 156 -4.87 -12.88 -5.40
N ALA A 157 -5.17 -11.99 -4.44
CA ALA A 157 -6.26 -11.02 -4.54
C ALA A 157 -6.06 -9.93 -5.61
N VAL A 158 -4.82 -9.59 -5.97
CA VAL A 158 -4.52 -8.60 -7.03
C VAL A 158 -3.94 -9.25 -8.30
N ALA A 159 -3.76 -10.58 -8.29
CA ALA A 159 -3.26 -11.35 -9.44
C ALA A 159 -4.40 -12.00 -10.26
N THR A 160 -5.65 -11.55 -10.08
CA THR A 160 -6.81 -11.94 -10.89
C THR A 160 -6.62 -11.66 -12.37
N HIS A 161 -5.98 -10.53 -12.66
CA HIS A 161 -5.58 -10.13 -13.99
C HIS A 161 -4.08 -10.32 -14.19
N LYS A 162 -3.68 -10.77 -15.39
CA LYS A 162 -2.26 -10.84 -15.80
C LYS A 162 -1.77 -9.49 -16.34
N TRP A 163 -2.07 -8.42 -15.62
CA TRP A 163 -1.74 -7.04 -16.00
C TRP A 163 -0.34 -6.67 -15.49
N GLY A 164 0.46 -6.03 -16.35
CA GLY A 164 1.58 -5.21 -15.92
C GLY A 164 1.09 -3.83 -15.47
N TYR A 165 2.00 -2.99 -14.99
CA TYR A 165 1.64 -1.68 -14.43
C TYR A 165 1.02 -0.73 -15.47
N LEU A 166 1.32 -0.89 -16.77
CA LEU A 166 0.69 -0.11 -17.84
C LEU A 166 -0.76 -0.55 -18.11
N GLU A 167 -1.05 -1.86 -18.09
CA GLU A 167 -2.43 -2.33 -18.17
C GLU A 167 -3.23 -1.89 -16.93
N TRP A 168 -2.64 -1.95 -15.73
CA TRP A 168 -3.23 -1.40 -14.51
C TRP A 168 -3.61 0.08 -14.65
N VAL A 169 -2.72 0.93 -15.17
CA VAL A 169 -3.04 2.33 -15.48
C VAL A 169 -4.18 2.42 -16.50
N HIS A 170 -4.13 1.67 -17.60
CA HIS A 170 -5.15 1.74 -18.64
C HIS A 170 -6.56 1.37 -18.15
N GLN A 171 -6.66 0.41 -17.22
CA GLN A 171 -7.93 -0.10 -16.69
C GLN A 171 -8.42 0.66 -15.45
N MET A 172 -7.51 1.13 -14.58
CA MET A 172 -7.87 1.74 -13.30
C MET A 172 -7.72 3.28 -13.25
N ASN A 173 -6.90 3.90 -14.10
CA ASN A 173 -6.81 5.36 -14.17
C ASN A 173 -7.98 5.94 -15.00
N ARG A 174 -9.19 5.87 -14.45
CA ARG A 174 -10.46 6.13 -15.14
C ARG A 174 -11.36 7.14 -14.44
N LEU A 175 -10.97 7.63 -13.26
CA LEU A 175 -11.77 8.62 -12.53
C LEU A 175 -11.70 9.99 -13.21
N ASP A 176 -12.84 10.70 -13.23
CA ASP A 176 -12.89 12.10 -13.64
C ASP A 176 -12.34 13.05 -12.56
N LYS A 177 -12.27 14.35 -12.85
CA LYS A 177 -11.68 15.33 -11.92
C LYS A 177 -12.44 15.46 -10.59
N ASP A 178 -13.76 15.33 -10.60
CA ASP A 178 -14.60 15.48 -9.41
C ASP A 178 -14.53 14.20 -8.55
N GLN A 179 -14.47 13.04 -9.21
CA GLN A 179 -14.19 11.75 -8.59
C GLN A 179 -12.79 11.72 -7.96
N ILE A 180 -11.75 12.19 -8.66
CA ILE A 180 -10.38 12.32 -8.13
C ILE A 180 -10.38 13.23 -6.91
N ALA A 181 -10.96 14.43 -7.03
CA ALA A 181 -11.06 15.39 -5.92
C ALA A 181 -11.75 14.79 -4.68
N LYS A 182 -12.79 13.96 -4.90
CA LYS A 182 -13.51 13.25 -3.82
C LYS A 182 -12.65 12.16 -3.18
N VAL A 183 -12.01 11.27 -3.95
CA VAL A 183 -11.20 10.17 -3.37
C VAL A 183 -9.91 10.69 -2.72
N THR A 184 -9.39 11.84 -3.14
CA THR A 184 -8.21 12.49 -2.54
C THR A 184 -8.57 13.59 -1.53
N ALA A 185 -9.83 13.70 -1.09
CA ALA A 185 -10.22 14.64 -0.05
C ALA A 185 -9.75 14.16 1.34
N GLY A 186 -9.42 15.09 2.24
CA GLY A 186 -8.92 14.76 3.59
C GLY A 186 -7.41 14.53 3.64
N THR A 187 -6.97 13.80 4.66
CA THR A 187 -5.57 13.51 4.99
C THR A 187 -5.26 12.02 4.85
N HIS A 188 -3.97 11.65 4.89
CA HIS A 188 -3.55 10.25 4.96
C HIS A 188 -4.12 9.50 6.18
N ARG A 189 -4.40 10.20 7.28
CA ARG A 189 -5.05 9.63 8.46
C ARG A 189 -6.54 9.33 8.21
N ASP A 190 -7.24 10.18 7.47
CA ASP A 190 -8.62 9.94 7.04
C ASP A 190 -8.69 8.76 6.05
N TRP A 191 -7.73 8.68 5.12
CA TRP A 191 -7.64 7.58 4.14
C TRP A 191 -7.33 6.23 4.79
N PHE A 192 -6.50 6.21 5.85
CA PHE A 192 -6.23 4.99 6.61
C PHE A 192 -7.47 4.54 7.41
N HIS A 193 -8.20 5.49 8.00
CA HIS A 193 -9.48 5.23 8.67
C HIS A 193 -10.53 4.67 7.69
N GLU A 194 -10.63 5.25 6.49
CA GLU A 194 -11.50 4.76 5.41
C GLU A 194 -11.13 3.34 4.98
N ASN A 195 -9.84 3.04 4.77
CA ASN A 195 -9.39 1.67 4.51
C ASN A 195 -9.76 0.72 5.66
N ALA A 196 -9.61 1.15 6.91
CA ALA A 196 -9.97 0.34 8.07
C ALA A 196 -11.49 0.05 8.15
N LEU A 197 -12.34 0.98 7.71
CA LEU A 197 -13.78 0.73 7.59
C LEU A 197 -14.08 -0.25 6.45
N ASP A 198 -13.63 0.05 5.23
CA ASP A 198 -13.91 -0.74 4.03
C ASP A 198 -13.36 -2.18 4.12
N SER A 199 -12.18 -2.34 4.73
CA SER A 199 -11.46 -3.61 4.79
C SER A 199 -11.78 -4.48 6.01
N ARG A 200 -12.53 -3.99 7.00
CA ARG A 200 -12.84 -4.80 8.20
C ARG A 200 -13.60 -6.09 7.87
N VAL A 201 -14.40 -6.05 6.81
CA VAL A 201 -15.27 -7.15 6.36
C VAL A 201 -14.50 -8.38 5.86
N ILE A 202 -13.23 -8.25 5.46
CA ILE A 202 -12.44 -9.38 4.91
C ILE A 202 -12.32 -10.54 5.92
N TYR A 203 -12.27 -10.19 7.21
CA TYR A 203 -12.18 -11.13 8.34
C TYR A 203 -13.49 -11.87 8.64
N GLU A 204 -14.57 -11.57 7.92
CA GLU A 204 -15.80 -12.37 7.90
C GLU A 204 -15.80 -13.39 6.76
N TRP A 205 -14.99 -13.17 5.72
CA TRP A 205 -14.93 -14.00 4.51
C TRP A 205 -14.01 -15.21 4.67
N ALA A 206 -13.05 -15.13 5.59
CA ALA A 206 -12.15 -16.22 5.93
C ALA A 206 -11.89 -16.29 7.44
N ARG A 207 -11.65 -17.50 7.95
CA ARG A 207 -11.35 -17.78 9.35
C ARG A 207 -10.08 -18.65 9.47
N PRO A 208 -9.42 -18.73 10.64
CA PRO A 208 -8.23 -19.55 10.83
C PRO A 208 -8.43 -21.00 10.36
N ASP A 209 -7.44 -21.48 9.62
CA ASP A 209 -7.35 -22.83 9.03
C ASP A 209 -8.55 -23.22 8.12
N MET A 210 -9.32 -22.23 7.64
CA MET A 210 -10.35 -22.42 6.61
C MET A 210 -9.72 -22.98 5.32
N LYS A 211 -10.43 -23.93 4.72
CA LYS A 211 -10.10 -24.48 3.40
C LYS A 211 -10.86 -23.70 2.34
N LEU A 212 -10.13 -23.24 1.33
CA LEU A 212 -10.59 -22.57 0.13
C LEU A 212 -10.06 -23.41 -1.03
N ASP A 213 -10.87 -24.38 -1.46
CA ASP A 213 -10.49 -25.38 -2.45
C ASP A 213 -11.42 -25.25 -3.68
N GLY A 214 -10.88 -25.39 -4.88
CA GLY A 214 -11.67 -25.42 -6.12
C GLY A 214 -12.47 -24.16 -6.38
N ASN A 215 -13.81 -24.22 -6.21
CA ASN A 215 -14.71 -23.09 -6.45
C ASN A 215 -14.79 -22.14 -5.24
N ASP A 216 -14.70 -22.61 -4.00
CA ASP A 216 -14.71 -21.75 -2.80
C ASP A 216 -13.59 -20.70 -2.86
N TYR A 217 -12.43 -21.12 -3.38
CA TYR A 217 -11.31 -20.22 -3.64
C TYR A 217 -11.61 -19.18 -4.74
N LYS A 218 -12.24 -19.59 -5.85
CA LYS A 218 -12.63 -18.65 -6.92
C LYS A 218 -13.64 -17.64 -6.41
N ASP A 219 -14.64 -18.08 -5.65
CA ASP A 219 -15.69 -17.22 -5.10
C ASP A 219 -15.13 -16.24 -4.07
N PHE A 220 -14.16 -16.69 -3.24
CA PHE A 220 -13.38 -15.79 -2.39
C PHE A 220 -12.61 -14.75 -3.19
N ILE A 221 -11.89 -15.15 -4.24
CA ILE A 221 -11.09 -14.23 -5.07
C ILE A 221 -11.97 -13.26 -5.88
N ASN A 222 -13.08 -13.73 -6.45
CA ASN A 222 -14.08 -12.90 -7.13
C ASN A 222 -14.67 -11.81 -6.21
N LYS A 223 -14.69 -12.06 -4.89
CA LYS A 223 -15.11 -11.08 -3.87
C LYS A 223 -13.97 -10.17 -3.40
N ALA A 224 -12.75 -10.70 -3.33
CA ALA A 224 -11.57 -9.99 -2.84
C ALA A 224 -11.00 -8.98 -3.85
N ALA A 225 -10.95 -9.35 -5.13
CA ALA A 225 -10.29 -8.56 -6.14
C ALA A 225 -10.91 -7.16 -6.36
N PRO A 226 -12.25 -6.98 -6.44
CA PRO A 226 -12.83 -5.65 -6.60
C PRO A 226 -12.51 -4.70 -5.43
N LEU A 227 -12.38 -5.23 -4.20
CA LEU A 227 -11.95 -4.44 -3.05
C LEU A 227 -10.47 -4.05 -3.16
N ALA A 228 -9.59 -5.00 -3.53
CA ALA A 228 -8.17 -4.73 -3.68
C ALA A 228 -7.88 -3.75 -4.84
N GLU A 229 -8.56 -3.93 -5.97
CA GLU A 229 -8.53 -3.03 -7.14
C GLU A 229 -8.96 -1.60 -6.78
N SER A 230 -10.09 -1.45 -6.06
CA SER A 230 -10.55 -0.17 -5.53
C SER A 230 -9.50 0.49 -4.62
N GLN A 231 -8.90 -0.28 -3.72
CA GLN A 231 -7.88 0.23 -2.80
C GLN A 231 -6.58 0.64 -3.53
N ILE A 232 -6.14 -0.12 -4.55
CA ILE A 232 -5.01 0.25 -5.42
C ILE A 232 -5.30 1.56 -6.17
N GLN A 233 -6.51 1.70 -6.73
CA GLN A 233 -6.93 2.91 -7.43
C GLN A 233 -6.91 4.14 -6.50
N LYS A 234 -7.53 4.04 -5.32
CA LYS A 234 -7.49 5.11 -4.29
C LYS A 234 -6.05 5.47 -3.92
N ALA A 235 -5.21 4.47 -3.63
CA ALA A 235 -3.81 4.67 -3.26
C ALA A 235 -3.02 5.45 -4.33
N GLY A 236 -3.19 5.10 -5.61
CA GLY A 236 -2.51 5.78 -6.72
C GLY A 236 -2.86 7.26 -6.82
N TYR A 237 -4.15 7.61 -6.78
CA TYR A 237 -4.58 9.01 -6.79
C TYR A 237 -4.12 9.77 -5.53
N ARG A 238 -4.15 9.12 -4.36
CA ARG A 238 -3.72 9.69 -3.07
C ARG A 238 -2.21 9.94 -3.00
N LEU A 239 -1.40 9.04 -3.55
CA LEU A 239 0.04 9.22 -3.71
C LEU A 239 0.35 10.36 -4.69
N ALA A 240 -0.34 10.43 -5.84
CA ALA A 240 -0.22 11.56 -6.76
C ALA A 240 -0.57 12.89 -6.09
N ARG A 241 -1.64 12.94 -5.29
CA ARG A 241 -2.04 14.13 -4.54
C ARG A 241 -0.92 14.63 -3.63
N ILE A 242 -0.36 13.76 -2.80
CA ILE A 242 0.75 14.11 -1.89
C ILE A 242 1.98 14.60 -2.68
N LEU A 243 2.40 13.86 -3.69
CA LEU A 243 3.59 14.22 -4.48
C LEU A 243 3.40 15.55 -5.22
N ASN A 244 2.20 15.82 -5.74
CA ASN A 244 1.87 17.12 -6.34
C ASN A 244 1.87 18.25 -5.31
N ASP A 245 1.33 18.04 -4.11
CA ASP A 245 1.27 19.07 -3.07
C ASP A 245 2.68 19.43 -2.53
N CYS A 246 3.59 18.46 -2.45
CA CYS A 246 4.99 18.68 -2.02
C CYS A 246 5.89 19.23 -3.13
N PHE A 247 5.81 18.70 -4.36
CA PHE A 247 6.79 18.95 -5.44
C PHE A 247 6.24 19.71 -6.65
N GLY A 248 4.92 19.93 -6.73
CA GLY A 248 4.27 20.62 -7.85
C GLY A 248 4.25 22.15 -7.75
N GLN A 249 4.63 22.72 -6.59
CA GLN A 249 4.60 24.17 -6.31
C GLN A 249 5.77 24.94 -6.91
#